data_AF-A0AAW5QVQ7-F1
#
_entry.id   AF-A0AAW5QVQ7-F1
#
_cell.length_a   1.000
_cell.length_b   1.000
_cell.length_c   1.000
_cell.angle_alpha   90.00
_cell.angle_beta   90.00
_cell.angle_gamma   90.00
#
_symmetry.space_group_name_H-M   'P 1'
#
loop_
_entity.id
_entity.type
_entity.pdbx_description
1 polymer ?
#
loop_
_entity_poly.entity_id
_entity_poly.type
_entity_poly.pdbx_seq_one_letter_code
_entity_poly.pdbx_strand_id
1 'polypeptide(L)' 'MGNIKTVLIASLAVGLAAGLGGCREEEQNRPLHLDKGVYLGKADTPLTDEQRRALDQRNQQQKF' A
#
# COMPACT_ATOMS: atom_id res chain seq x y z
N MET A 1 -6.05 12.02 43.64
CA MET A 1 -6.80 11.16 42.70
C MET A 1 -7.27 11.87 41.42
N GLY A 2 -7.58 13.17 41.45
CA GLY A 2 -8.05 13.92 40.27
C GLY A 2 -7.02 14.01 39.14
N ASN A 3 -5.78 14.38 39.47
CA ASN A 3 -4.73 14.64 38.48
C ASN A 3 -4.32 13.38 37.68
N ILE A 4 -4.30 12.20 38.32
CA ILE A 4 -4.00 10.93 37.63
C ILE A 4 -5.09 10.56 36.62
N LYS A 5 -6.37 10.76 36.99
CA LYS A 5 -7.48 10.50 36.07
C LYS A 5 -7.43 11.47 34.88
N THR A 6 -7.13 12.74 35.12
CA THR A 6 -6.97 13.74 34.06
C THR A 6 -5.81 13.41 33.13
N VAL A 7 -4.66 12.97 33.66
CA VAL A 7 -3.51 12.54 32.84
C VAL A 7 -3.83 11.31 32.00
N LEU A 8 -4.52 10.32 32.56
CA LEU A 8 -4.92 9.11 31.82
C LEU A 8 -5.95 9.39 30.71
N ILE A 9 -6.90 10.29 30.97
CA ILE A 9 -7.88 10.69 29.95
C ILE A 9 -7.17 11.47 28.84
N ALA A 10 -6.25 12.37 29.19
CA ALA A 10 -5.49 13.13 28.20
C ALA A 10 -4.60 12.23 27.34
N SER A 11 -3.92 11.25 27.92
CA SER A 11 -3.07 10.32 27.16
C SER A 11 -3.88 9.43 26.22
N LEU A 12 -5.06 8.96 26.67
CA LEU A 12 -5.96 8.19 25.82
C LEU A 12 -6.50 9.02 24.65
N ALA A 13 -6.92 10.27 24.90
CA ALA A 13 -7.40 11.16 23.87
C ALA A 13 -6.33 11.46 22.80
N VAL A 14 -5.08 11.68 23.22
CA VAL A 14 -3.95 11.88 22.29
C VAL A 14 -3.66 10.62 21.47
N GLY A 15 -3.69 9.45 22.10
CA GLY A 15 -3.49 8.17 21.39
C GLY A 15 -4.57 7.91 20.33
N LEU A 16 -5.84 8.18 20.64
CA LEU A 16 -6.95 8.08 19.68
C LEU A 16 -6.83 9.08 18.54
N ALA A 17 -6.47 10.34 18.82
CA ALA A 17 -6.28 11.36 17.79
C ALA A 17 -5.13 11.00 16.83
N ALA A 18 -4.02 10.46 17.36
CA ALA A 18 -2.90 9.99 16.54
C ALA A 18 -3.25 8.77 15.69
N GLY A 19 -4.02 7.81 16.24
CA GLY A 19 -4.45 6.61 15.51
C GLY A 19 -5.45 6.88 14.39
N LEU A 20 -6.35 7.86 14.57
CA LEU A 20 -7.31 8.25 13.55
C LEU A 20 -6.70 9.11 12.43
N GLY A 21 -5.53 9.73 12.68
CA GLY A 21 -4.82 10.54 11.69
C GLY A 21 -4.13 9.75 10.58
N GLY A 22 -3.86 8.44 10.77
CA GLY A 22 -3.13 7.60 9.81
C GLY A 22 -3.98 7.00 8.67
N CYS A 23 -5.25 7.37 8.55
CA CYS A 23 -6.14 6.95 7.45
C CYS A 23 -6.43 8.09 6.48
N ARG A 24 -5.45 8.97 6.28
CA ARG A 24 -5.55 10.11 5.37
C ARG A 24 -5.30 9.67 3.94
N GLU A 25 -6.25 9.96 3.05
CA GLU A 25 -6.19 9.61 1.62
C GLU A 25 -4.97 10.25 0.95
N GLU A 26 -4.60 11.45 1.40
CA GLU A 26 -3.43 12.22 0.97
C GLU A 26 -2.08 11.57 1.34
N GLU A 27 -2.03 10.70 2.36
CA GLU A 27 -0.79 10.03 2.81
C GLU A 27 -0.47 8.78 1.97
N GLN A 28 -1.38 8.33 1.10
CA GLN A 28 -1.17 7.13 0.28
C GLN A 28 -0.27 7.37 -0.93
N ASN A 29 0.12 8.64 -1.19
CA ASN A 29 0.97 9.07 -2.32
C ASN A 29 0.62 8.34 -3.63
N ARG A 30 -0.69 8.14 -3.84
CA ARG A 30 -1.24 7.36 -4.95
C ARG A 30 -2.24 8.24 -5.70
N PRO A 31 -2.08 8.40 -7.02
CA PRO A 31 -3.07 9.09 -7.83
C PRO A 31 -4.42 8.35 -7.74
N LEU A 32 -5.47 9.05 -7.29
CA LEU A 32 -6.84 8.54 -7.26
C LEU A 32 -7.57 8.75 -8.58
N HIS A 33 -7.13 9.74 -9.35
CA HIS A 33 -7.65 10.04 -10.67
C HIS A 33 -6.65 9.57 -11.72
N LEU A 34 -7.04 8.50 -12.44
CA LEU A 34 -6.29 7.95 -13.56
C LEU A 34 -6.98 8.38 -14.85
N ASP A 35 -6.21 8.93 -15.78
CA ASP A 35 -6.73 9.22 -17.12
C ASP A 35 -7.11 7.91 -17.81
N LYS A 36 -8.31 7.89 -18.39
CA LYS A 36 -8.84 6.68 -19.01
C LYS A 36 -7.94 6.25 -20.18
N GLY A 37 -7.46 5.02 -20.11
CA GLY A 37 -6.58 4.45 -21.15
C GLY A 37 -5.12 4.88 -21.04
N VAL A 38 -4.74 5.64 -20.00
CA VAL A 38 -3.35 6.03 -19.74
C VAL A 38 -2.81 5.18 -18.60
N TYR A 39 -1.78 4.40 -18.89
CA TYR A 39 -1.02 3.70 -17.86
C TYR A 39 0.04 4.62 -17.28
N LEU A 40 -0.13 5.01 -16.01
CA LEU A 40 0.83 5.88 -15.30
C LEU A 40 2.04 5.13 -14.72
N GLY A 41 2.12 3.81 -14.93
CA GLY A 41 3.27 3.01 -14.52
C GLY A 41 4.49 3.23 -15.41
N LYS A 42 5.62 2.65 -15.01
CA LYS A 42 6.79 2.59 -15.90
C LYS A 42 6.46 1.73 -17.12
N ALA A 43 7.03 2.09 -18.26
CA ALA A 43 6.95 1.23 -19.44
C ALA A 43 7.48 -0.16 -19.11
N ASP A 44 6.83 -1.17 -19.68
CA ASP A 44 7.25 -2.56 -19.49
C ASP A 44 8.61 -2.79 -20.15
N THR A 45 9.46 -3.56 -19.48
CA THR A 45 10.70 -4.04 -20.07
C THR A 45 10.39 -5.30 -20.89
N PRO A 46 10.77 -5.36 -22.17
CA PRO A 46 10.55 -6.55 -22.98
C PRO A 46 11.36 -7.73 -22.41
N LEU A 47 10.74 -8.90 -22.38
CA LEU A 47 11.42 -10.13 -21.97
C LEU A 47 12.39 -10.61 -23.05
N THR A 48 13.56 -11.07 -22.61
CA THR A 48 14.48 -11.84 -23.46
C THR A 48 13.91 -13.23 -23.76
N ASP A 49 14.42 -13.88 -24.81
CA ASP A 49 13.97 -15.23 -25.16
C ASP A 49 14.28 -16.25 -24.06
N GLU A 50 15.37 -16.06 -23.33
CA GLU A 50 15.71 -16.91 -22.19
C GLU A 50 14.71 -16.75 -21.05
N GLN A 51 14.34 -15.51 -20.72
CA GLN A 51 13.31 -15.24 -19.71
C GLN A 51 11.97 -15.85 -20.11
N ARG A 52 11.59 -15.75 -21.39
CA ARG A 52 10.36 -16.38 -21.91
C ARG A 52 10.38 -17.90 -21.72
N ARG A 53 11.48 -18.56 -22.11
CA ARG A 53 11.62 -20.02 -21.93
C ARG A 53 11.53 -20.44 -20.45
N ALA A 54 12.14 -19.68 -19.55
CA ALA A 54 12.08 -19.96 -18.11
C ALA A 54 10.64 -19.82 -17.55
N LEU A 55 9.88 -18.82 -18.03
CA LEU A 55 8.48 -18.66 -17.66
C LEU A 55 7.62 -19.83 -18.14
N ASP A 56 7.82 -20.27 -19.39
CA ASP A 56 7.10 -21.42 -19.94
C ASP A 56 7.37 -22.70 -19.15
N GLN A 57 8.64 -22.97 -18.84
CA GLN A 57 9.03 -24.13 -18.02
C GLN A 57 8.36 -24.11 -16.64
N ARG A 58 8.31 -22.95 -15.97
CA ARG A 58 7.62 -22.79 -14.69
C ARG A 58 6.13 -23.07 -14.81
N ASN A 59 5.48 -22.55 -15.86
CA ASN A 59 4.05 -22.77 -16.09
C ASN A 59 3.72 -24.27 -16.23
N GLN A 60 4.58 -25.03 -16.92
CA GLN A 60 4.41 -26.50 -17.05
C GLN A 60 4.50 -27.25 -15.71
N GLN A 61 5.14 -26.66 -14.70
CA GLN A 61 5.28 -27.26 -13.36
C GLN A 61 4.12 -26.87 -12.42
N GLN A 62 3.43 -25.76 -12.70
CA GLN A 62 2.28 -25.28 -11.92
C GLN A 62 0.97 -25.90 -12.43
N LYS A 63 0.84 -27.23 -12.35
CA LYS A 63 -0.40 -27.94 -12.68
C LYS A 63 -1.32 -27.98 -11.44
N PHE A 64 -2.59 -27.65 -11.63
CA PHE A 64 -3.66 -27.79 -10.62
C PHE A 64 -4.15 -29.23 -10.51
#